data_AF-A0A1C3KV93-F1
#
_entry.id   AF-A0A1C3KV93-F1
#
_cell.length_a   1.000
_cell.length_b   1.000
_cell.length_c   1.000
_cell.angle_alpha   90.00
_cell.angle_beta   90.00
_cell.angle_gamma   90.00
#
_symmetry.space_group_name_H-M   'P 1'
#
loop_
_entity.id
_entity.type
_entity.pdbx_description
1 polymer ?
#
loop_
_entity_poly.entity_id
_entity_poly.type
_entity_poly.pdbx_seq_one_letter_code
_entity_poly.pdbx_strand_id
1 'polypeptide(L)'
;MPYVDKTEEFFKIVEKLSNENFNLRKGRSITQDTEVSEFASKITDLLQRGGQKLQKLERCVKQKGIFNDKTSEIEELTYEVKQTITDATNYLDALVQYTYSLNINNPQGRTHVDNIVSSLKNRLFDFTKKFKDVLHIRSEHIKKQVNRRKMYSYTSNESTFNNENYKFTPLQDIDIESGQQQTLKMPEKTSYLHSRADAMENIQKVIGDLAQMFQKVATMVTQQDEMIKRIDEDVDVSLTNTREGQNYLLSYFNRITSTRTLILQIFACIFILIVFFVLFS
;
A
#
# COMPACT_ATOMS: atom_id res chain seq x y z
N MET A 1 -4.53 13.55 32.58
CA MET A 1 -3.41 14.52 32.74
C MET A 1 -3.55 15.56 31.64
N PRO A 2 -3.52 16.86 31.95
CA PRO A 2 -3.56 17.88 30.90
C PRO A 2 -2.25 17.86 30.11
N TYR A 3 -2.35 17.95 28.79
CA TYR A 3 -1.22 18.03 27.87
C TYR A 3 -0.51 19.38 28.09
N VAL A 4 0.75 19.34 28.52
CA VAL A 4 1.59 20.53 28.66
C VAL A 4 2.49 20.59 27.43
N ASP A 5 2.18 21.49 26.51
CA ASP A 5 3.02 21.72 25.35
C ASP A 5 4.30 22.44 25.78
N LYS A 6 5.44 21.76 25.61
CA LYS A 6 6.77 22.27 25.94
C LYS A 6 7.60 22.63 24.71
N THR A 7 6.96 22.69 23.55
CA THR A 7 7.63 22.94 22.26
C THR A 7 8.35 24.29 22.27
N GLU A 8 7.74 25.35 22.83
CA GLU A 8 8.39 26.65 22.95
C GLU A 8 9.58 26.67 23.90
N GLU A 9 9.49 25.94 25.02
CA GLU A 9 10.57 25.83 26.01
C GLU A 9 11.78 25.12 25.38
N PHE A 10 11.53 24.06 24.62
CA PHE A 10 12.54 23.37 23.83
C PHE A 10 13.22 24.30 22.82
N PHE A 11 12.48 25.06 22.02
CA PHE A 11 13.08 25.98 21.03
C PHE A 11 13.92 27.08 21.68
N LYS A 12 13.47 27.66 22.80
CA LYS A 12 14.24 28.65 23.56
C LYS A 12 15.55 28.07 24.10
N ILE A 13 15.54 26.81 24.54
CA ILE A 13 16.74 26.10 25.01
C ILE A 13 17.69 25.81 23.84
N VAL A 14 17.17 25.38 22.69
CA VAL A 14 17.96 25.12 21.48
C VAL A 14 18.61 26.39 20.94
N GLU A 15 17.89 27.51 20.89
CA GLU A 15 18.42 28.81 20.47
C GLU A 15 19.53 29.29 21.42
N LYS A 16 19.35 29.08 22.73
CA LYS A 16 20.35 29.39 23.75
C LYS A 16 21.60 28.51 23.62
N LEU A 17 21.44 27.23 23.27
CA LEU A 17 22.54 26.29 23.06
C LEU A 17 23.24 26.48 21.71
N SER A 18 22.53 26.96 20.69
CA SER A 18 23.08 27.27 19.36
C SER A 18 24.06 28.44 19.38
N ASN A 19 23.94 29.35 20.35
CA ASN A 19 24.88 30.46 20.54
C ASN A 19 26.21 30.05 21.18
N GLU A 20 26.30 28.85 21.77
CA GLU A 20 27.58 28.22 22.07
C GLU A 20 27.96 27.35 20.86
N ASN A 21 29.18 27.49 20.34
CA ASN A 21 29.69 26.72 19.21
C ASN A 21 29.81 25.22 19.55
N PHE A 22 28.69 24.53 19.67
CA PHE A 22 28.63 23.09 19.72
C PHE A 22 28.79 22.58 18.29
N ASN A 23 30.01 22.12 17.98
CA ASN A 23 30.24 21.21 16.87
C ASN A 23 29.53 19.88 17.19
N LEU A 24 28.21 19.85 16.99
CA LEU A 24 27.47 18.60 16.80
C LEU A 24 28.05 17.97 15.55
N ARG A 25 29.01 17.06 15.75
CA ARG A 25 29.51 16.17 14.70
C ARG A 25 28.31 15.38 14.21
N LYS A 26 27.60 15.92 13.21
CA LYS A 26 26.47 15.30 12.52
C LYS A 26 27.02 14.18 11.63
N GLY A 27 27.55 13.15 12.27
CA GLY A 27 27.94 11.90 11.67
C GLY A 27 26.79 10.89 11.70
N ARG A 28 25.56 11.31 11.38
CA ARG A 28 24.55 10.36 10.92
C ARG A 28 24.72 10.25 9.42
N SER A 29 25.06 9.06 8.95
CA SER A 29 24.94 8.65 7.55
C SER A 29 23.46 8.70 7.15
N ILE A 30 22.96 9.90 6.88
CA ILE A 30 21.60 10.18 6.38
C ILE A 30 21.36 9.47 5.04
N THR A 31 22.43 9.13 4.32
CA THR A 31 22.40 8.46 3.01
C THR A 31 21.80 7.06 3.05
N GLN A 32 22.01 6.27 4.11
CA GLN A 32 21.47 4.89 4.20
C GLN A 32 19.95 4.85 4.44
N ASP A 33 19.43 5.77 5.27
CA ASP A 33 17.97 5.94 5.42
C ASP A 33 17.33 6.48 4.13
N THR A 34 18.08 7.23 3.32
CA THR A 34 17.56 7.86 2.10
C THR A 34 17.21 6.84 1.03
N GLU A 35 18.07 5.85 0.75
CA GLU A 35 17.83 4.88 -0.31
C GLU A 35 16.70 3.88 0.05
N VAL A 36 16.66 3.37 1.29
CA VAL A 36 15.55 2.54 1.78
C VAL A 36 14.22 3.31 1.69
N SER A 37 14.23 4.56 2.14
CA SER A 37 13.06 5.43 2.08
C SER A 37 12.62 5.71 0.64
N GLU A 38 13.56 5.88 -0.29
CA GLU A 38 13.28 6.08 -1.71
C GLU A 38 12.59 4.85 -2.32
N PHE A 39 13.13 3.64 -2.11
CA PHE A 39 12.50 2.40 -2.56
C PHE A 39 11.10 2.23 -1.95
N ALA A 40 10.97 2.44 -0.64
CA ALA A 40 9.69 2.33 0.05
C ALA A 40 8.65 3.32 -0.50
N SER A 41 9.06 4.55 -0.79
CA SER A 41 8.20 5.58 -1.38
C SER A 41 7.79 5.19 -2.81
N LYS A 42 8.72 4.72 -3.65
CA LYS A 42 8.41 4.25 -5.01
C LYS A 42 7.41 3.11 -5.02
N ILE A 43 7.60 2.09 -4.16
CA ILE A 43 6.68 0.96 -4.04
C ILE A 43 5.31 1.44 -3.56
N THR A 44 5.28 2.32 -2.56
CA THR A 44 4.03 2.85 -2.00
C THR A 44 3.24 3.64 -3.03
N ASP A 45 3.89 4.51 -3.78
CA ASP A 45 3.25 5.33 -4.82
C ASP A 45 2.77 4.47 -6.00
N LEU A 46 3.57 3.48 -6.41
CA LEU A 46 3.17 2.49 -7.42
C LEU A 46 1.91 1.72 -6.99
N LEU A 47 1.87 1.20 -5.76
CA LEU A 47 0.70 0.50 -5.21
C LEU A 47 -0.51 1.43 -5.05
N GLN A 48 -0.30 2.71 -4.73
CA GLN A 48 -1.37 3.68 -4.62
C GLN A 48 -2.01 3.96 -5.99
N ARG A 49 -1.18 4.23 -7.01
CA ARG A 49 -1.62 4.42 -8.39
C ARG A 49 -2.32 3.17 -8.94
N GLY A 50 -1.75 2.00 -8.70
CA GLY A 50 -2.39 0.72 -9.03
C GLY A 50 -3.70 0.51 -8.28
N GLY A 51 -3.82 0.99 -7.03
CA GLY A 51 -5.02 0.89 -6.22
C GLY A 51 -6.21 1.63 -6.83
N GLN A 52 -5.96 2.81 -7.38
CA GLN A 52 -6.98 3.58 -8.10
C GLN A 52 -7.46 2.83 -9.36
N LYS A 53 -6.53 2.21 -10.11
CA LYS A 53 -6.86 1.40 -11.29
C LYS A 53 -7.65 0.15 -10.92
N LEU A 54 -7.25 -0.55 -9.86
CA LEU A 54 -7.97 -1.71 -9.32
C LEU A 54 -9.40 -1.34 -8.88
N GLN A 55 -9.59 -0.18 -8.24
CA GLN A 55 -10.93 0.31 -7.89
C GLN A 55 -11.79 0.61 -9.12
N LYS A 56 -11.21 1.21 -10.17
CA LYS A 56 -11.91 1.40 -11.45
C LYS A 56 -12.28 0.07 -12.10
N LEU A 57 -11.36 -0.89 -12.10
CA LEU A 57 -11.59 -2.25 -12.60
C LEU A 57 -12.73 -2.92 -11.84
N GLU A 58 -12.71 -2.85 -10.51
CA GLU A 58 -13.77 -3.40 -9.66
C GLU A 58 -15.14 -2.80 -9.99
N ARG A 59 -15.22 -1.47 -10.20
CA ARG A 59 -16.46 -0.81 -10.63
C ARG A 59 -16.91 -1.30 -12.01
N CYS A 60 -16.00 -1.43 -12.97
CA CYS A 60 -16.31 -1.91 -14.32
C CYS A 60 -16.81 -3.36 -14.31
N VAL A 61 -16.19 -4.23 -13.50
CA VAL A 61 -16.59 -5.62 -13.33
C VAL A 61 -17.95 -5.74 -12.64
N LYS A 62 -18.27 -4.86 -11.68
CA LYS A 62 -19.55 -4.87 -10.95
C LYS A 62 -20.70 -4.20 -11.70
N GLN A 63 -20.44 -3.26 -12.61
CA GLN A 63 -21.49 -2.60 -13.38
C GLN A 63 -22.22 -3.61 -14.29
N LYS A 64 -23.52 -3.82 -14.00
CA LYS A 64 -24.40 -4.70 -14.77
C LYS A 64 -25.06 -3.89 -15.88
N GLY A 65 -24.59 -4.03 -17.12
CA GLY A 65 -25.21 -3.44 -18.31
C GLY A 65 -25.09 -4.37 -19.50
N ILE A 66 -26.20 -4.68 -20.16
CA ILE A 66 -26.24 -5.59 -21.33
C ILE A 66 -25.76 -4.88 -22.61
N PHE A 67 -25.80 -3.54 -22.61
CA PHE A 67 -25.55 -2.67 -23.76
C PHE A 67 -24.28 -1.81 -23.64
N ASN A 68 -23.52 -1.93 -22.54
CA ASN A 68 -22.27 -1.18 -22.35
C ASN A 68 -21.12 -2.15 -22.10
N ASP A 69 -20.58 -2.69 -23.19
CA ASP A 69 -19.54 -3.72 -23.14
C ASP A 69 -18.16 -3.11 -22.87
N LYS A 70 -17.86 -2.86 -21.59
CA LYS A 70 -16.55 -2.36 -21.13
C LYS A 70 -15.43 -3.40 -21.18
N THR A 71 -15.50 -4.39 -22.07
CA THR A 71 -14.52 -5.50 -22.10
C THR A 71 -13.11 -5.00 -22.40
N SER A 72 -12.95 -4.07 -23.34
CA SER A 72 -11.64 -3.47 -23.63
C SER A 72 -11.06 -2.69 -22.44
N GLU A 73 -11.88 -1.86 -21.76
CA GLU A 73 -11.45 -1.13 -20.56
C GLU A 73 -11.05 -2.09 -19.41
N ILE A 74 -11.80 -3.19 -19.26
CA ILE A 74 -11.49 -4.24 -18.27
C ILE A 74 -10.16 -4.92 -18.59
N GLU A 75 -9.90 -5.24 -19.85
CA GLU A 75 -8.66 -5.89 -20.29
C GLU A 75 -7.45 -4.97 -20.10
N GLU A 76 -7.58 -3.69 -20.47
CA GLU A 76 -6.54 -2.68 -20.25
C GLU A 76 -6.22 -2.53 -18.77
N LEU A 77 -7.23 -2.27 -17.93
CA LEU A 77 -7.04 -2.13 -16.48
C LEU A 77 -6.48 -3.42 -15.86
N THR A 78 -6.86 -4.59 -16.37
CA THR A 78 -6.31 -5.88 -15.93
C THR A 78 -4.81 -5.97 -16.21
N TYR A 79 -4.39 -5.57 -17.41
CA TYR A 79 -2.98 -5.55 -17.78
C TYR A 79 -2.18 -4.55 -16.95
N GLU A 80 -2.70 -3.33 -16.77
CA GLU A 80 -2.02 -2.30 -15.97
C GLU A 80 -1.87 -2.70 -14.49
N VAL A 81 -2.90 -3.31 -13.90
CA VAL A 81 -2.84 -3.79 -12.51
C VAL A 81 -1.89 -4.98 -12.39
N LYS A 82 -1.88 -5.90 -13.35
CA LYS A 82 -0.89 -6.99 -13.42
C LYS A 82 0.54 -6.45 -13.49
N GLN A 83 0.77 -5.43 -14.32
CA GLN A 83 2.09 -4.81 -14.45
C GLN A 83 2.51 -4.14 -13.14
N THR A 84 1.59 -3.43 -12.48
CA THR A 84 1.83 -2.82 -11.16
C THR A 84 2.30 -3.87 -10.14
N ILE A 85 1.67 -5.05 -10.09
CA ILE A 85 2.07 -6.13 -9.16
C ILE A 85 3.46 -6.64 -9.50
N THR A 86 3.75 -6.85 -10.80
CA THR A 86 5.07 -7.29 -11.27
C THR A 86 6.16 -6.31 -10.85
N ASP A 87 5.97 -5.03 -11.14
CA ASP A 87 6.92 -3.97 -10.84
C ASP A 87 7.11 -3.82 -9.32
N ALA A 88 6.02 -3.79 -8.55
CA ALA A 88 6.07 -3.69 -7.10
C ALA A 88 6.81 -4.90 -6.49
N THR A 89 6.60 -6.10 -7.02
CA THR A 89 7.32 -7.31 -6.58
C THR A 89 8.82 -7.19 -6.87
N ASN A 90 9.20 -6.73 -8.06
CA ASN A 90 10.60 -6.58 -8.44
C ASN A 90 11.32 -5.50 -7.61
N TYR A 91 10.68 -4.35 -7.37
CA TYR A 91 11.22 -3.32 -6.50
C TYR A 91 11.33 -3.80 -5.04
N LEU A 92 10.37 -4.59 -4.57
CA LEU A 92 10.39 -5.15 -3.23
C LEU A 92 11.50 -6.20 -3.06
N ASP A 93 11.74 -7.04 -4.07
CA ASP A 93 12.89 -7.95 -4.09
C ASP A 93 14.21 -7.16 -4.06
N ALA A 94 14.34 -6.11 -4.87
CA ALA A 94 15.53 -5.26 -4.87
C ALA A 94 15.75 -4.60 -3.51
N LEU A 95 14.68 -4.11 -2.87
CA LEU A 95 14.72 -3.56 -1.52
C LEU A 95 15.19 -4.63 -0.53
N VAL A 96 14.58 -5.82 -0.54
CA VAL A 96 14.96 -6.92 0.36
C VAL A 96 16.44 -7.29 0.19
N GLN A 97 16.94 -7.43 -1.03
CA GLN A 97 18.35 -7.69 -1.29
C GLN A 97 19.26 -6.57 -0.79
N TYR A 98 18.85 -5.31 -0.98
CA TYR A 98 19.56 -4.16 -0.44
C TYR A 98 19.59 -4.17 1.10
N THR A 99 18.48 -4.54 1.75
CA THR A 99 18.46 -4.63 3.22
C THR A 99 19.41 -5.69 3.77
N TYR A 100 19.61 -6.80 3.06
CA TYR A 100 20.61 -7.82 3.42
C TYR A 100 22.05 -7.35 3.24
N SER A 101 22.33 -6.49 2.24
CA SER A 101 23.67 -5.96 1.98
C SER A 101 24.04 -4.77 2.87
N LEU A 102 23.04 -4.04 3.39
CA LEU A 102 23.28 -3.03 4.40
C LEU A 102 23.96 -3.65 5.61
N ASN A 103 25.01 -3.02 6.14
CA ASN A 103 25.58 -3.34 7.44
C ASN A 103 25.11 -2.31 8.47
N ILE A 104 23.88 -2.46 8.96
CA ILE A 104 23.34 -1.57 9.99
C ILE A 104 23.81 -2.09 11.34
N ASN A 105 24.76 -1.38 11.94
CA ASN A 105 25.29 -1.68 13.28
C ASN A 105 24.31 -1.29 14.40
N ASN A 106 23.32 -0.43 14.11
CA ASN A 106 22.34 0.03 15.06
C ASN A 106 21.10 -0.89 15.08
N PRO A 107 20.78 -1.57 16.20
CA PRO A 107 19.67 -2.53 16.24
C PRO A 107 18.31 -1.89 15.89
N GLN A 108 18.07 -0.65 16.32
CA GLN A 108 16.83 0.09 16.04
C GLN A 108 16.72 0.46 14.55
N GLY A 109 17.84 0.71 13.88
CA GLY A 109 17.86 0.97 12.43
C GLY A 109 17.49 -0.29 11.63
N ARG A 110 17.94 -1.47 12.09
CA ARG A 110 17.51 -2.75 11.51
C ARG A 110 16.02 -2.96 11.66
N THR A 111 15.50 -2.85 12.89
CA THR A 111 14.08 -3.04 13.18
C THR A 111 13.20 -2.10 12.34
N HIS A 112 13.59 -0.82 12.21
CA HIS A 112 12.86 0.13 11.38
C HIS A 112 12.79 -0.29 9.91
N VAL A 113 13.92 -0.66 9.31
CA VAL A 113 14.00 -1.11 7.92
C VAL A 113 13.17 -2.39 7.72
N ASP A 114 13.25 -3.32 8.66
CA ASP A 114 12.50 -4.57 8.60
C ASP A 114 10.98 -4.35 8.72
N ASN A 115 10.55 -3.42 9.57
CA ASN A 115 9.15 -3.01 9.70
C ASN A 115 8.63 -2.39 8.39
N ILE A 116 9.43 -1.55 7.72
CA ILE A 116 9.07 -0.98 6.42
C ILE A 116 8.86 -2.10 5.40
N VAL A 117 9.84 -3.01 5.27
CA VAL A 117 9.76 -4.14 4.33
C VAL A 117 8.54 -5.00 4.62
N SER A 118 8.26 -5.29 5.88
CA SER A 118 7.11 -6.10 6.31
C SER A 118 5.78 -5.41 5.96
N SER A 119 5.67 -4.09 6.20
CA SER A 119 4.49 -3.31 5.85
C SER A 119 4.23 -3.33 4.34
N LEU A 120 5.28 -3.16 3.52
CA LEU A 120 5.18 -3.19 2.06
C LEU A 120 4.79 -4.57 1.54
N LYS A 121 5.34 -5.64 2.10
CA LYS A 121 4.98 -7.03 1.78
C LYS A 121 3.51 -7.31 2.04
N ASN A 122 3.01 -6.96 3.24
CA ASN A 122 1.60 -7.12 3.58
C ASN A 122 0.69 -6.30 2.65
N ARG A 123 1.07 -5.06 2.35
CA ARG A 123 0.30 -4.20 1.43
C ARG A 123 0.25 -4.78 0.01
N LEU A 124 1.38 -5.32 -0.50
CA LEU A 124 1.43 -5.99 -1.80
C LEU A 124 0.60 -7.29 -1.79
N PHE A 125 0.65 -8.06 -0.71
CA PHE A 125 -0.16 -9.27 -0.55
C PHE A 125 -1.65 -8.96 -0.60
N ASP A 126 -2.12 -7.99 0.19
CA ASP A 126 -3.51 -7.55 0.20
C ASP A 126 -3.96 -7.00 -1.15
N PHE A 127 -3.08 -6.25 -1.82
CA PHE A 127 -3.34 -5.74 -3.17
C PHE A 127 -3.55 -6.88 -4.17
N THR A 128 -2.64 -7.86 -4.16
CA THR A 128 -2.66 -9.04 -5.05
C THR A 128 -3.90 -9.89 -4.79
N LYS A 129 -4.27 -10.07 -3.51
CA LYS A 129 -5.50 -10.76 -3.11
C LYS A 129 -6.75 -10.06 -3.64
N LYS A 130 -6.87 -8.74 -3.47
CA LYS A 130 -8.02 -7.97 -3.98
C LYS A 130 -8.11 -8.07 -5.51
N PHE A 131 -6.99 -8.01 -6.22
CA PHE A 131 -6.98 -8.18 -7.68
C PHE A 131 -7.48 -9.57 -8.10
N LYS A 132 -7.03 -10.63 -7.42
CA LYS A 132 -7.52 -12.00 -7.62
C LYS A 132 -9.04 -12.09 -7.47
N ASP A 133 -9.59 -11.50 -6.41
CA ASP A 133 -11.02 -11.52 -6.14
C ASP A 133 -11.82 -10.82 -7.25
N VAL A 134 -11.33 -9.68 -7.76
CA VAL A 134 -11.94 -8.96 -8.88
C VAL A 134 -11.94 -9.78 -10.17
N LEU A 135 -10.82 -10.44 -10.50
CA LEU A 135 -10.74 -11.32 -11.66
C LEU A 135 -11.68 -12.52 -11.54
N HIS A 136 -11.84 -13.08 -10.34
CA HIS A 136 -12.78 -14.17 -10.09
C HIS A 136 -14.23 -13.73 -10.31
N ILE A 137 -14.61 -12.55 -9.80
CA ILE A 137 -15.94 -11.97 -10.05
C ILE A 137 -16.17 -11.78 -11.56
N ARG A 138 -15.16 -11.28 -12.30
CA ARG A 138 -15.24 -11.10 -13.75
C ARG A 138 -15.43 -12.42 -14.49
N SER A 139 -14.67 -13.45 -14.14
CA SER A 139 -14.81 -14.81 -14.68
C SER A 139 -16.23 -15.34 -14.49
N GLU A 140 -16.77 -15.22 -13.27
CA GLU A 140 -18.14 -15.63 -12.95
C GLU A 140 -19.18 -14.84 -13.73
N HIS A 141 -18.96 -13.53 -13.95
CA HIS A 141 -19.85 -12.70 -14.76
C HIS A 141 -19.86 -13.14 -16.22
N ILE A 142 -18.70 -13.40 -16.83
CA ILE A 142 -18.59 -13.90 -18.21
C ILE A 142 -19.31 -15.24 -18.32
N LYS A 143 -19.07 -16.17 -17.38
CA LYS A 143 -19.73 -17.48 -17.34
C LYS A 143 -21.25 -17.38 -17.27
N LYS A 144 -21.78 -16.55 -16.36
CA LYS A 144 -23.23 -16.31 -16.24
C LYS A 144 -23.83 -15.68 -17.49
N GLN A 145 -23.09 -14.76 -18.13
CA GLN A 145 -23.54 -14.09 -19.36
C GLN A 145 -23.60 -15.05 -20.54
N VAL A 146 -22.58 -15.91 -20.70
CA VAL A 146 -22.56 -16.97 -21.71
C VAL A 146 -23.68 -17.99 -21.45
N ASN A 147 -23.86 -18.45 -20.20
CA ASN A 147 -24.91 -19.40 -19.86
C ASN A 147 -26.31 -18.83 -20.11
N ARG A 148 -26.56 -17.59 -19.67
CA ARG A 148 -27.82 -16.88 -19.93
C ARG A 148 -28.08 -16.77 -21.43
N ARG A 149 -27.06 -16.43 -22.22
CA ARG A 149 -27.20 -16.36 -23.68
C ARG A 149 -27.52 -17.73 -24.26
N LYS A 150 -26.85 -18.81 -23.84
CA LYS A 150 -27.19 -20.19 -24.27
C LYS A 150 -28.65 -20.55 -24.01
N MET A 151 -29.19 -20.17 -22.84
CA MET A 151 -30.58 -20.42 -22.45
C MET A 151 -31.59 -19.64 -23.31
N TYR A 152 -31.27 -18.41 -23.72
CA TYR A 152 -32.17 -17.56 -24.50
C TYR A 152 -31.87 -17.51 -26.01
N SER A 153 -30.73 -18.06 -26.45
CA SER A 153 -30.36 -18.12 -27.88
C SER A 153 -30.93 -19.34 -28.59
N TYR A 154 -31.67 -20.20 -27.89
CA TYR A 154 -32.34 -21.38 -28.46
C TYR A 154 -33.79 -21.09 -28.85
N THR A 155 -34.00 -20.05 -29.65
CA THR A 155 -35.17 -19.83 -30.53
C THR A 155 -34.61 -19.02 -31.72
N SER A 156 -34.71 -19.41 -32.98
CA SER A 156 -35.80 -20.02 -33.72
C SER A 156 -35.22 -20.81 -34.91
N ASN A 157 -35.54 -22.10 -35.02
CA ASN A 157 -35.66 -22.77 -36.31
C ASN A 157 -36.83 -23.77 -36.35
N GLU A 158 -37.59 -23.95 -35.26
CA GLU A 158 -38.84 -24.71 -35.27
C GLU A 158 -39.85 -24.05 -34.33
N SER A 159 -40.78 -23.30 -34.90
CA SER A 159 -42.12 -23.09 -34.32
C SER A 159 -43.05 -22.78 -35.47
N THR A 160 -43.24 -23.79 -36.32
CA THR A 160 -44.49 -23.94 -37.07
C THR A 160 -45.60 -24.02 -36.02
N PHE A 161 -46.30 -22.91 -35.79
CA PHE A 161 -47.52 -22.88 -34.99
C PHE A 161 -48.60 -23.66 -35.75
N ASN A 162 -48.60 -24.98 -35.63
CA ASN A 162 -49.73 -25.81 -36.01
C ASN A 162 -50.75 -25.76 -34.87
N ASN A 163 -51.55 -24.70 -34.84
CA ASN A 163 -52.80 -24.66 -34.10
C ASN A 163 -53.94 -24.70 -35.12
N GLU A 164 -54.57 -25.87 -35.29
CA GLU A 164 -55.65 -26.08 -36.26
C GLU A 164 -56.92 -25.23 -36.00
N ASN A 165 -57.01 -24.48 -34.90
CA ASN A 165 -58.20 -23.72 -34.53
C ASN A 165 -58.14 -22.21 -34.78
N TYR A 166 -57.06 -21.68 -35.34
CA TYR A 166 -57.00 -20.27 -35.75
C TYR A 166 -56.54 -20.18 -37.20
N LYS A 167 -57.51 -20.32 -38.12
CA LYS A 167 -57.36 -19.93 -39.53
C LYS A 167 -57.23 -18.41 -39.60
N PHE A 168 -56.02 -17.90 -39.49
CA PHE A 168 -55.71 -16.57 -39.99
C PHE A 168 -55.60 -16.66 -41.51
N THR A 169 -56.68 -16.30 -42.22
CA THR A 169 -56.62 -16.02 -43.66
C THR A 169 -55.94 -14.66 -43.82
N PRO A 170 -54.72 -14.57 -44.39
CA PRO A 170 -54.13 -13.30 -44.74
C PRO A 170 -55.03 -12.67 -45.81
N LEU A 171 -55.42 -11.41 -45.62
CA LEU A 171 -56.09 -10.63 -46.64
C LEU A 171 -55.17 -10.60 -47.88
N GLN A 172 -55.65 -11.23 -48.93
CA GLN A 172 -55.02 -11.28 -50.24
C GLN A 172 -55.64 -10.13 -51.03
N ASP A 173 -54.86 -9.06 -51.22
CA ASP A 173 -54.87 -8.16 -52.38
C ASP A 173 -54.13 -6.86 -52.05
N ILE A 174 -52.79 -6.92 -52.10
CA ILE A 174 -51.95 -5.78 -52.51
C ILE A 174 -50.79 -6.36 -53.32
N ASP A 175 -50.96 -6.38 -54.65
CA ASP A 175 -49.89 -6.53 -55.63
C ASP A 175 -48.91 -5.36 -55.51
N ILE A 176 -47.71 -5.58 -54.97
CA ILE A 176 -46.53 -4.73 -55.24
C ILE A 176 -45.30 -5.64 -55.41
N GLU A 177 -45.16 -6.10 -56.64
CA GLU A 177 -43.91 -6.54 -57.25
C GLU A 177 -42.86 -5.40 -57.21
N SER A 178 -41.89 -5.47 -56.30
CA SER A 178 -40.50 -5.04 -56.52
C SER A 178 -39.64 -5.14 -55.26
N GLY A 179 -38.62 -6.00 -55.28
CA GLY A 179 -37.34 -5.72 -54.63
C GLY A 179 -37.17 -6.07 -53.14
N GLN A 180 -36.28 -7.05 -52.91
CA GLN A 180 -35.57 -7.37 -51.66
C GLN A 180 -36.35 -8.13 -50.58
N GLN A 181 -36.26 -9.46 -50.67
CA GLN A 181 -36.12 -10.29 -49.47
C GLN A 181 -34.92 -9.77 -48.65
N GLN A 182 -35.17 -8.92 -47.66
CA GLN A 182 -34.26 -8.76 -46.53
C GLN A 182 -34.29 -10.06 -45.73
N THR A 183 -33.51 -11.04 -46.19
CA THR A 183 -32.88 -11.98 -45.28
C THR A 183 -32.04 -11.14 -44.33
N LEU A 184 -32.47 -11.02 -43.08
CA LEU A 184 -31.65 -10.56 -41.97
C LEU A 184 -30.43 -11.48 -41.88
N LYS A 185 -29.39 -11.18 -42.67
CA LYS A 185 -28.05 -11.68 -42.41
C LYS A 185 -27.76 -11.34 -40.97
N MET A 186 -27.52 -12.36 -40.16
CA MET A 186 -27.18 -12.23 -38.76
C MET A 186 -25.73 -12.71 -38.59
N PRO A 187 -24.71 -11.94 -38.99
CA PRO A 187 -23.30 -12.27 -38.76
C PRO A 187 -22.85 -11.95 -37.33
N GLU A 188 -23.69 -11.25 -36.55
CA GLU A 188 -23.30 -10.66 -35.26
C GLU A 188 -23.32 -11.66 -34.09
N LYS A 189 -24.06 -12.78 -34.20
CA LYS A 189 -24.20 -13.75 -33.09
C LYS A 189 -22.92 -14.55 -32.81
N THR A 190 -22.11 -14.85 -33.82
CA THR A 190 -20.84 -15.58 -33.65
C THR A 190 -19.75 -14.69 -33.09
N SER A 191 -19.64 -13.44 -33.56
CA SER A 191 -18.62 -12.47 -33.14
C SER A 191 -18.64 -12.21 -31.63
N TYR A 192 -19.83 -12.03 -31.04
CA TYR A 192 -19.94 -11.81 -29.60
C TYR A 192 -19.50 -13.03 -28.76
N LEU A 193 -19.88 -14.24 -29.16
CA LEU A 193 -19.50 -15.45 -28.43
C LEU A 193 -17.99 -15.69 -28.50
N HIS A 194 -17.38 -15.39 -29.65
CA HIS A 194 -15.94 -15.45 -29.83
C HIS A 194 -15.22 -14.45 -28.91
N SER A 195 -15.60 -13.17 -28.94
CA SER A 195 -15.02 -12.15 -28.05
C SER A 195 -15.15 -12.50 -26.56
N ARG A 196 -16.25 -13.14 -26.15
CA ARG A 196 -16.42 -13.63 -24.77
C ARG A 196 -15.56 -14.84 -24.43
N ALA A 197 -15.31 -15.73 -25.39
CA ALA A 197 -14.38 -16.83 -25.22
C ALA A 197 -12.95 -16.31 -25.05
N ASP A 198 -12.54 -15.36 -25.90
CA ASP A 198 -11.21 -14.75 -25.87
C ASP A 198 -10.98 -13.98 -24.55
N ALA A 199 -11.96 -13.18 -24.12
CA ALA A 199 -11.89 -12.48 -22.84
C ALA A 199 -11.81 -13.44 -21.65
N MET A 200 -12.52 -14.58 -21.71
CA MET A 200 -12.43 -15.61 -20.67
C MET A 200 -11.05 -16.25 -20.64
N GLU A 201 -10.50 -16.61 -21.81
CA GLU A 201 -9.16 -17.18 -21.94
C GLU A 201 -8.10 -16.23 -21.37
N ASN A 202 -8.16 -14.95 -21.72
CA ASN A 202 -7.26 -13.94 -21.18
C ASN A 202 -7.37 -13.84 -19.65
N ILE A 203 -8.58 -13.77 -19.09
CA ILE A 203 -8.78 -13.73 -17.63
C ILE A 203 -8.22 -14.99 -16.96
N GLN A 204 -8.42 -16.18 -17.54
CA GLN A 204 -7.85 -17.42 -16.99
C GLN A 204 -6.33 -17.41 -17.02
N LYS A 205 -5.72 -16.92 -18.11
CA LYS A 205 -4.27 -16.74 -18.21
C LYS A 205 -3.75 -15.79 -17.12
N VAL A 206 -4.40 -14.64 -16.94
CA VAL A 206 -3.99 -13.66 -15.91
C VAL A 206 -4.17 -14.25 -14.50
N ILE A 207 -5.23 -15.02 -14.23
CA ILE A 207 -5.41 -15.71 -12.94
C ILE A 207 -4.29 -16.74 -12.72
N GLY A 208 -3.88 -17.47 -13.76
CA GLY A 208 -2.76 -18.42 -13.72
C GLY A 208 -1.44 -17.73 -13.38
N ASP A 209 -1.11 -16.65 -14.10
CA ASP A 209 0.07 -15.82 -13.84
C ASP A 209 0.04 -15.25 -12.41
N LEU A 210 -1.14 -14.78 -11.98
CA LEU A 210 -1.36 -14.23 -10.65
C LEU A 210 -1.18 -15.28 -9.55
N ALA A 211 -1.52 -16.55 -9.80
CA ALA A 211 -1.29 -17.61 -8.82
C ALA A 211 0.19 -17.79 -8.51
N GLN A 212 1.06 -17.69 -9.53
CA GLN A 212 2.51 -17.74 -9.35
C GLN A 212 3.01 -16.51 -8.57
N MET A 213 2.56 -15.31 -8.94
CA MET A 213 2.90 -14.07 -8.23
C MET A 213 2.42 -14.11 -6.78
N PHE A 214 1.19 -14.57 -6.55
CA PHE A 214 0.60 -14.69 -5.23
C PHE A 214 1.39 -15.66 -4.36
N GLN A 215 1.83 -16.80 -4.91
CA GLN A 215 2.69 -17.73 -4.17
C GLN A 215 4.01 -17.07 -3.78
N LYS A 216 4.65 -16.34 -4.71
CA LYS A 216 5.90 -15.61 -4.43
C LYS A 216 5.72 -14.57 -3.32
N VAL A 217 4.66 -13.76 -3.38
CA VAL A 217 4.37 -12.76 -2.34
C VAL A 217 3.99 -13.42 -1.02
N ALA A 218 3.24 -14.53 -1.05
CA ALA A 218 2.90 -15.30 0.14
C ALA A 218 4.16 -15.85 0.83
N THR A 219 5.08 -16.48 0.09
CA THR A 219 6.34 -16.96 0.66
C THR A 219 7.17 -15.83 1.26
N MET A 220 7.13 -14.66 0.63
CA MET A 220 7.84 -13.47 1.07
C MET A 220 7.29 -12.91 2.40
N VAL A 221 5.99 -13.09 2.66
CA VAL A 221 5.31 -12.73 3.92
C VAL A 221 5.50 -13.81 4.98
N THR A 222 5.32 -15.10 4.65
CA THR A 222 5.44 -16.21 5.63
C THR A 222 6.86 -16.38 6.15
N GLN A 223 7.88 -16.05 5.36
CA GLN A 223 9.28 -16.06 5.82
C GLN A 223 9.54 -15.01 6.92
N GLN A 224 8.63 -14.07 7.17
CA GLN A 224 8.81 -12.95 8.12
C GLN A 224 7.93 -13.01 9.38
N ASP A 225 7.13 -14.06 9.59
CA ASP A 225 6.18 -14.16 10.73
C ASP A 225 6.86 -14.20 12.12
N GLU A 226 8.19 -14.25 12.21
CA GLU A 226 8.92 -14.16 13.49
C GLU A 226 9.19 -12.72 13.98
N MET A 227 9.02 -11.69 13.13
CA MET A 227 9.43 -10.32 13.47
C MET A 227 8.31 -9.45 14.08
N ILE A 228 7.04 -9.77 13.85
CA ILE A 228 5.88 -9.04 14.42
C ILE A 228 5.87 -9.12 15.96
N LYS A 229 6.51 -10.12 16.57
CA LYS A 229 6.65 -10.26 18.03
C LYS A 229 7.60 -9.25 18.70
N ARG A 230 8.34 -8.43 17.93
CA ARG A 230 9.36 -7.50 18.48
C ARG A 230 8.90 -6.05 18.63
N ILE A 231 7.64 -5.73 18.32
CA ILE A 231 7.12 -4.37 18.56
C ILE A 231 7.12 -4.03 20.07
N ASP A 232 6.93 -5.03 20.94
CA ASP A 232 7.02 -4.83 22.39
C ASP A 232 8.47 -4.51 22.85
N GLU A 233 9.49 -4.90 22.09
CA GLU A 233 10.92 -4.74 22.44
C GLU A 233 11.45 -3.33 22.09
N ASP A 234 10.93 -2.70 21.03
CA ASP A 234 11.35 -1.36 20.58
C ASP A 234 10.89 -0.21 21.51
N VAL A 235 9.77 -0.40 22.22
CA VAL A 235 9.30 0.54 23.27
C VAL A 235 10.28 0.55 24.44
N ASP A 236 10.79 -0.62 24.82
CA ASP A 236 11.69 -0.80 25.96
C ASP A 236 13.07 -0.19 25.70
N VAL A 237 13.54 -0.30 24.45
CA VAL A 237 14.78 0.34 23.99
C VAL A 237 14.66 1.88 23.93
N SER A 238 13.50 2.40 23.55
CA SER A 238 13.23 3.85 23.58
C SER A 238 13.15 4.39 25.02
N LEU A 239 12.56 3.59 25.92
CA LEU A 239 12.46 3.90 27.34
C LEU A 239 13.83 3.91 28.02
N THR A 240 14.67 2.92 27.73
CA THR A 240 16.05 2.85 28.24
C THR A 240 16.90 4.02 27.75
N ASN A 241 16.88 4.35 26.45
CA ASN A 241 17.60 5.52 25.91
C ASN A 241 17.12 6.85 26.53
N THR A 242 15.82 6.99 26.78
CA THR A 242 15.25 8.17 27.46
C THR A 242 15.70 8.24 28.92
N ARG A 243 15.75 7.10 29.62
CA ARG A 243 16.19 6.98 31.00
C ARG A 243 17.68 7.30 31.15
N GLU A 244 18.50 6.84 30.22
CA GLU A 244 19.93 7.19 30.15
C GLU A 244 20.10 8.69 29.91
N GLY A 245 19.33 9.29 28.99
CA GLY A 245 19.33 10.74 28.79
C GLY A 245 18.96 11.54 30.06
N GLN A 246 17.99 11.07 30.84
CA GLN A 246 17.65 11.67 32.14
C GLN A 246 18.79 11.56 33.15
N ASN A 247 19.48 10.41 33.20
CA ASN A 247 20.63 10.20 34.08
C ASN A 247 21.78 11.15 33.75
N TYR A 248 22.05 11.40 32.46
CA TYR A 248 23.05 12.39 32.02
C TYR A 248 22.66 13.82 32.41
N LEU A 249 21.37 14.18 32.27
CA LEU A 249 20.88 15.50 32.69
C LEU A 249 21.02 15.70 34.21
N LEU A 250 20.71 14.67 34.99
CA LEU A 250 20.78 14.69 36.45
C LEU A 250 22.23 14.78 36.95
N SER A 251 23.14 14.02 36.35
CA SER A 251 24.56 14.06 36.69
C SER A 251 25.21 15.40 36.30
N TYR A 252 24.80 16.01 35.18
CA TYR A 252 25.22 17.37 34.82
C TYR A 252 24.67 18.43 35.78
N PHE A 253 23.39 18.33 36.15
CA PHE A 253 22.76 19.22 37.14
C PHE A 253 23.49 19.17 38.49
N ASN A 254 23.81 17.96 38.98
CA ASN A 254 24.56 17.77 40.23
C ASN A 254 25.96 18.38 40.17
N ARG A 255 26.63 18.31 39.00
CA ARG A 255 27.93 18.95 38.78
C ARG A 255 27.84 20.47 38.83
N ILE A 256 26.80 21.08 38.26
CA ILE A 256 26.57 22.53 38.33
C ILE A 256 26.22 22.96 39.75
N THR A 257 25.31 22.26 40.44
CA THR A 257 24.88 22.57 41.82
C THR A 257 26.06 22.60 42.79
N SER A 258 27.03 21.69 42.64
CA SER A 258 28.22 21.60 43.51
C SER A 258 29.08 22.87 43.52
N THR A 259 29.13 23.60 42.39
CA THR A 259 29.94 24.82 42.29
C THR A 259 29.40 25.97 43.14
N ARG A 260 28.08 26.02 43.39
CA ARG A 260 27.45 27.08 44.19
C ARG A 260 27.69 26.90 45.69
N THR A 261 27.75 25.67 46.17
CA THR A 261 28.12 25.38 47.56
C THR A 261 29.60 25.68 47.83
N LEU A 262 30.48 25.41 46.85
CA LEU A 262 31.92 25.68 46.98
C LEU A 262 32.23 27.17 47.05
N ILE A 263 31.58 28.01 46.22
CA ILE A 263 31.79 29.47 46.27
C ILE A 263 31.28 30.09 47.58
N LEU A 264 30.18 29.56 48.14
CA LEU A 264 29.63 30.03 49.41
C LEU A 264 30.58 29.73 50.59
N GLN A 265 31.22 28.56 50.59
CA GLN A 265 32.23 28.19 51.58
C GLN A 265 33.47 29.09 51.50
N ILE A 266 33.96 29.39 50.30
CA ILE A 266 35.10 30.31 50.10
C ILE A 266 34.74 31.72 50.59
N PHE A 267 33.54 32.22 50.29
CA PHE A 267 33.08 33.54 50.74
C PHE A 267 32.98 33.61 52.27
N ALA A 268 32.47 32.56 52.91
CA ALA A 268 32.39 32.48 54.37
C ALA A 268 33.79 32.51 55.02
N CYS A 269 34.77 31.79 54.47
CA CYS A 269 36.15 31.83 54.95
C CYS A 269 36.76 33.24 54.85
N ILE A 270 36.56 33.92 53.71
CA ILE A 270 37.04 35.31 53.52
C ILE A 270 36.36 36.25 54.51
N PHE A 271 35.05 36.12 54.70
CA PHE A 271 34.29 36.96 55.64
C PHE A 271 34.79 36.81 57.08
N ILE A 272 35.03 35.57 57.53
CA ILE A 272 35.61 35.31 58.85
C ILE A 272 37.00 35.93 58.99
N LEU A 273 37.83 35.85 57.94
CA LEU A 273 39.18 36.44 57.94
C LEU A 273 39.14 37.97 58.06
N ILE A 274 38.21 38.62 57.36
CA ILE A 274 38.00 40.08 57.46
C ILE A 274 37.57 40.48 58.87
N VAL A 275 36.58 39.78 59.44
CA VAL A 275 36.11 40.07 60.80
C VAL A 275 37.24 39.87 61.83
N PHE A 276 38.02 38.80 61.69
CA PHE A 276 39.18 38.55 62.54
C PHE A 276 40.22 39.68 62.44
N PHE A 277 40.56 40.14 61.23
CA PHE A 277 41.52 41.21 61.03
C PHE A 277 41.05 42.55 61.62
N VAL A 278 39.75 42.85 61.55
CA VAL A 278 39.18 44.07 62.15
C VAL A 278 39.14 44.01 63.68
N LEU A 279 38.92 42.82 64.27
CA LEU A 279 38.86 42.66 65.72
C LEU A 279 40.24 42.60 66.40
N PHE A 280 41.27 42.16 65.69
CA PHE A 280 42.64 42.01 66.21
C PHE A 280 43.64 43.04 65.67
N SER A 281 43.17 44.03 64.90
CA SER A 281 43.91 45.26 64.55
C SER A 281 43.58 46.39 65.51
#